data_AF-A0A2E8Y3F5-F1
#
_entry.id   AF-A0A2E8Y3F5-F1
#
_cell.length_a   1.000
_cell.length_b   1.000
_cell.length_c   1.000
_cell.angle_alpha   90.00
_cell.angle_beta   90.00
_cell.angle_gamma   90.00
#
_symmetry.space_group_name_H-M   'P 1'
#
loop_
_entity.id
_entity.type
_entity.pdbx_description
1 polymer ?
#
loop_
_entity_poly.entity_id
_entity_poly.type
_entity_poly.pdbx_seq_one_letter_code
_entity_poly.pdbx_strand_id
1 'polypeptide(L)'
;MQPAPDDIVLVRGGGDIATGVVWRLHHAGFRVVVAELSQPLTIRRTVAVSSAVVSGHIDIEGLAARRCDDESSVHSCWNLGEVPVVVAPTLGDVPLSQQVSSIIDCRLAKQPLDSTVNDAGIVIGLGPGFAVGTHCHAVVETMRGHRLGRALFSGMAEPNTGSPGEIEGKSAERVIRAPRAGRIDWSSEIGDWVE
;
A
#
# COMPACT_ATOMS: atom_id res chain seq x y z
N MET A 1 -16.11 17.12 -8.91
CA MET A 1 -15.85 16.37 -10.15
C MET A 1 -15.87 14.91 -9.77
N GLN A 2 -16.86 14.13 -10.20
CA GLN A 2 -16.80 12.67 -10.01
C GLN A 2 -15.69 12.14 -10.92
N PRO A 3 -14.84 11.21 -10.46
CA PRO A 3 -13.86 10.57 -11.33
C PRO A 3 -14.55 9.89 -12.51
N ALA A 4 -13.92 9.89 -13.68
CA ALA A 4 -14.48 9.19 -14.82
C ALA A 4 -14.52 7.68 -14.51
N PRO A 5 -15.50 6.91 -15.04
CA PRO A 5 -15.60 5.47 -14.82
C PRO A 5 -14.33 4.67 -15.19
N ASP A 6 -13.43 5.28 -15.97
CA ASP A 6 -12.24 4.65 -16.53
C ASP A 6 -10.92 5.09 -15.84
N ASP A 7 -10.99 5.89 -14.77
CA ASP A 7 -9.80 6.28 -14.00
C ASP A 7 -9.38 5.15 -13.04
N ILE A 8 -8.56 4.24 -13.55
CA ILE A 8 -7.97 3.14 -12.78
C ILE A 8 -6.73 3.65 -12.05
N VAL A 9 -6.78 3.60 -10.71
CA VAL A 9 -5.66 3.93 -9.84
C VAL A 9 -5.02 2.66 -9.32
N LEU A 10 -3.77 2.43 -9.71
CA LEU A 10 -2.95 1.36 -9.15
C LEU A 10 -2.28 1.82 -7.86
N VAL A 11 -2.50 1.11 -6.77
CA VAL A 11 -1.78 1.29 -5.51
C VAL A 11 -0.74 0.20 -5.38
N ARG A 12 0.55 0.55 -5.37
CA ARG A 12 1.64 -0.41 -5.12
C ARG A 12 1.88 -0.53 -3.63
N GLY A 13 1.82 -1.74 -3.10
CA GLY A 13 1.90 -2.02 -1.66
C GLY A 13 0.55 -1.79 -0.97
N GLY A 14 0.06 -2.81 -0.28
CA GLY A 14 -1.22 -2.87 0.42
C GLY A 14 -1.10 -2.80 1.95
N GLY A 15 -0.05 -2.18 2.46
CA GLY A 15 0.17 -1.99 3.90
C GLY A 15 -0.88 -1.10 4.58
N ASP A 16 -0.75 -0.91 5.88
CA ASP A 16 -1.69 -0.12 6.69
C ASP A 16 -1.83 1.36 6.26
N ILE A 17 -0.73 2.03 5.91
CA ILE A 17 -0.76 3.38 5.34
C ILE A 17 -1.45 3.37 3.97
N ALA A 18 -1.20 2.33 3.16
CA ALA A 18 -1.83 2.19 1.85
C ALA A 18 -3.35 1.97 1.98
N THR A 19 -3.82 1.24 2.99
CA THR A 19 -5.25 1.07 3.27
C THR A 19 -5.96 2.42 3.38
N GLY A 20 -5.37 3.42 4.06
CA GLY A 20 -5.98 4.75 4.15
C GLY A 20 -6.10 5.45 2.79
N VAL A 21 -5.10 5.28 1.91
CA VAL A 21 -5.12 5.78 0.53
C VAL A 21 -6.22 5.08 -0.27
N VAL A 22 -6.25 3.75 -0.23
CA VAL A 22 -7.24 2.92 -0.91
C VAL A 22 -8.65 3.28 -0.46
N TRP A 23 -8.87 3.38 0.86
CA TRP A 23 -10.14 3.75 1.46
C TRP A 23 -10.64 5.08 0.90
N ARG A 24 -9.78 6.11 0.89
CA ARG A 24 -10.13 7.45 0.42
C ARG A 24 -10.46 7.49 -1.07
N LEU A 25 -9.69 6.78 -1.89
CA LEU A 25 -9.90 6.73 -3.34
C LEU A 25 -11.16 5.95 -3.71
N HIS A 26 -11.35 4.78 -3.10
CA HIS A 26 -12.53 3.95 -3.32
C HIS A 26 -13.82 4.72 -2.99
N HIS A 27 -13.88 5.38 -1.83
CA HIS A 27 -15.03 6.18 -1.43
C HIS A 27 -15.19 7.48 -2.24
N ALA A 28 -14.12 7.95 -2.90
CA ALA A 28 -14.21 9.04 -3.86
C ALA A 28 -14.72 8.60 -5.24
N GLY A 29 -14.90 7.30 -5.46
CA GLY A 29 -15.46 6.71 -6.68
C GLY A 29 -14.42 6.25 -7.71
N PHE A 30 -13.13 6.22 -7.35
CA PHE A 30 -12.10 5.69 -8.24
C PHE A 30 -12.12 4.16 -8.31
N ARG A 31 -11.77 3.60 -9.46
CA ARG A 31 -11.46 2.17 -9.58
C ARG A 31 -10.05 1.92 -9.07
N VAL A 32 -9.95 1.39 -7.86
CA VAL A 32 -8.65 1.14 -7.21
C VAL A 32 -8.27 -0.33 -7.37
N VAL A 33 -7.03 -0.62 -7.76
CA VAL A 33 -6.45 -1.97 -7.70
C VAL A 33 -5.15 -1.92 -6.92
N VAL A 34 -4.93 -2.89 -6.04
CA VAL A 34 -3.72 -2.97 -5.20
C VAL A 34 -2.79 -4.04 -5.75
N ALA A 35 -1.54 -3.68 -6.06
CA ALA A 35 -0.48 -4.64 -6.37
C ALA A 35 0.35 -4.95 -5.14
N GLU A 36 0.54 -6.23 -4.85
CA GLU A 36 1.28 -6.68 -3.67
C GLU A 36 2.16 -7.91 -3.97
N LEU A 37 3.13 -8.17 -3.09
CA LEU A 37 3.94 -9.38 -3.10
C LEU A 37 3.11 -10.62 -2.75
N SER A 38 3.57 -11.79 -3.20
CA SER A 38 2.96 -13.08 -2.83
C SER A 38 3.06 -13.37 -1.32
N GLN A 39 4.06 -12.78 -0.66
CA GLN A 39 4.25 -12.79 0.79
C GLN A 39 4.37 -11.34 1.26
N PRO A 40 3.24 -10.67 1.56
CA PRO A 40 3.27 -9.27 2.00
C PRO A 40 4.08 -9.09 3.28
N LEU A 41 4.80 -7.97 3.38
CA LEU A 41 5.63 -7.64 4.55
C LEU A 41 4.86 -6.93 5.67
N THR A 42 3.53 -6.89 5.58
CA THR A 42 2.70 -6.09 6.49
C THR A 42 2.64 -6.68 7.89
N ILE A 43 2.99 -5.85 8.88
CA ILE A 43 2.91 -6.20 10.29
C ILE A 43 1.47 -6.09 10.82
N ARG A 44 0.77 -4.99 10.50
CA ARG A 44 -0.59 -4.70 11.00
C ARG A 44 -1.66 -5.35 10.12
N ARG A 45 -1.72 -6.68 10.14
CA ARG A 45 -2.55 -7.48 9.21
C ARG A 45 -4.05 -7.17 9.25
N THR A 46 -4.63 -6.87 10.41
CA THR A 46 -6.07 -6.61 10.56
C THR A 46 -6.53 -5.29 9.95
N VAL A 47 -5.60 -4.41 9.55
CA VAL A 47 -5.90 -3.09 8.98
C VAL A 47 -5.19 -2.87 7.64
N ALA A 48 -4.72 -3.95 7.01
CA ALA A 48 -3.96 -3.91 5.78
C ALA A 48 -4.63 -4.71 4.66
N VAL A 49 -4.97 -4.04 3.56
CA VAL A 49 -5.57 -4.70 2.38
C VAL A 49 -4.69 -5.81 1.81
N SER A 50 -3.36 -5.74 2.01
CA SER A 50 -2.41 -6.80 1.66
C SER A 50 -2.76 -8.16 2.27
N SER A 51 -3.48 -8.20 3.39
CA SER A 51 -3.87 -9.46 4.04
C SER A 51 -4.79 -10.30 3.16
N ALA A 52 -5.52 -9.69 2.21
CA ALA A 52 -6.31 -10.42 1.23
C ALA A 52 -5.46 -11.37 0.36
N VAL A 53 -4.16 -11.10 0.16
CA VAL A 53 -3.27 -11.99 -0.60
C VAL A 53 -3.24 -13.40 0.00
N VAL A 54 -3.21 -13.48 1.34
CA VAL A 54 -3.12 -14.74 2.10
C VAL A 54 -4.50 -15.28 2.42
N SER A 55 -5.41 -14.42 2.90
CA SER A 55 -6.74 -14.82 3.37
C SER A 55 -7.81 -14.90 2.26
N GLY A 56 -7.48 -14.50 1.03
CA GLY A 56 -8.39 -14.37 -0.11
C GLY A 56 -9.31 -13.14 -0.05
N HIS A 57 -9.61 -12.64 1.16
CA HIS A 57 -10.44 -11.46 1.39
C HIS A 57 -10.10 -10.78 2.71
N ILE A 58 -10.51 -9.52 2.87
CA ILE A 58 -10.52 -8.78 4.14
C ILE A 58 -11.59 -7.69 4.09
N ASP A 59 -12.20 -7.37 5.23
CA ASP A 59 -13.03 -6.18 5.43
C ASP A 59 -12.37 -5.28 6.47
N ILE A 60 -12.19 -3.99 6.14
CA ILE A 60 -11.60 -2.99 7.03
C ILE A 60 -12.54 -1.80 7.10
N GLU A 61 -13.30 -1.69 8.18
CA GLU A 61 -14.25 -0.59 8.39
C GLU A 61 -15.21 -0.39 7.18
N GLY A 62 -15.73 -1.49 6.63
CA GLY A 62 -16.62 -1.49 5.47
C GLY A 62 -15.90 -1.38 4.11
N LEU A 63 -14.57 -1.33 4.09
CA LEU A 63 -13.77 -1.48 2.89
C LEU A 63 -13.47 -2.97 2.66
N ALA A 64 -14.29 -3.63 1.87
CA ALA A 64 -14.05 -4.99 1.42
C ALA A 64 -12.96 -5.02 0.33
N ALA A 65 -11.94 -5.85 0.52
CA ALA A 65 -10.89 -6.10 -0.45
C ALA A 65 -10.71 -7.60 -0.71
N ARG A 66 -10.46 -7.97 -1.97
CA ARG A 66 -10.45 -9.37 -2.41
C ARG A 66 -9.25 -9.66 -3.28
N ARG A 67 -8.68 -10.86 -3.12
CA ARG A 67 -7.63 -11.33 -4.03
C ARG A 67 -8.21 -11.66 -5.40
N CYS A 68 -7.57 -11.14 -6.44
CA CYS A 68 -7.87 -11.40 -7.83
C CYS A 68 -6.62 -11.95 -8.53
N ASP A 69 -6.82 -12.87 -9.48
CA ASP A 69 -5.71 -13.53 -10.18
C ASP A 69 -5.63 -13.07 -11.67
N ASP A 70 -6.67 -12.42 -12.21
CA ASP A 70 -6.73 -12.00 -13.61
C ASP A 70 -7.59 -10.72 -13.81
N GLU A 71 -7.56 -10.16 -15.01
CA GLU A 71 -8.33 -8.96 -15.38
C GLU A 71 -9.84 -9.12 -15.16
N SER A 72 -10.40 -10.29 -15.49
CA SER A 72 -11.84 -10.57 -15.35
C SER A 72 -12.30 -10.54 -13.89
N SER A 73 -11.51 -11.14 -13.00
CA SER A 73 -11.78 -11.13 -11.56
C SER A 73 -11.60 -9.74 -10.95
N VAL A 74 -10.67 -8.93 -11.45
CA VAL A 74 -10.54 -7.51 -11.06
C VAL A 74 -11.81 -6.73 -11.42
N HIS A 75 -12.29 -6.83 -12.66
CA HIS A 75 -13.53 -6.15 -13.07
C HIS A 75 -14.76 -6.62 -12.27
N SER A 76 -14.87 -7.92 -12.02
CA SER A 76 -15.95 -8.49 -11.22
C SER A 76 -15.92 -7.96 -9.77
N CYS A 77 -14.74 -7.83 -9.19
CA CYS A 77 -14.53 -7.26 -7.85
C CYS A 77 -15.01 -5.81 -7.77
N TRP A 78 -14.64 -4.96 -8.75
CA TRP A 78 -15.16 -3.58 -8.82
C TRP A 78 -16.68 -3.51 -8.97
N ASN A 79 -17.29 -4.40 -9.77
CA ASN A 79 -18.74 -4.43 -9.95
C ASN A 79 -19.49 -4.80 -8.65
N LEU A 80 -18.82 -5.50 -7.74
CA LEU A 80 -19.34 -5.78 -6.39
C LEU A 80 -19.08 -4.65 -5.40
N GLY A 81 -18.41 -3.57 -5.82
CA GLY A 81 -18.03 -2.46 -4.95
C GLY A 81 -16.85 -2.77 -4.04
N GLU A 82 -16.09 -3.83 -4.31
CA GLU A 82 -14.92 -4.24 -3.53
C GLU A 82 -13.61 -3.74 -4.16
N VAL A 83 -12.52 -3.80 -3.41
CA VAL A 83 -11.17 -3.46 -3.87
C VAL A 83 -10.37 -4.71 -4.27
N PRO A 84 -10.00 -4.86 -5.55
CA PRO A 84 -9.16 -5.95 -6.01
C PRO A 84 -7.71 -5.81 -5.52
N VAL A 85 -7.14 -6.92 -5.07
CA VAL A 85 -5.74 -7.08 -4.64
C VAL A 85 -5.11 -8.16 -5.51
N VAL A 86 -4.12 -7.80 -6.31
CA VAL A 86 -3.41 -8.71 -7.22
C VAL A 86 -2.01 -8.99 -6.71
N VAL A 87 -1.55 -10.23 -6.88
CA VAL A 87 -0.15 -10.59 -6.62
C VAL A 87 0.68 -10.18 -7.83
N ALA A 88 1.35 -9.04 -7.72
CA ALA A 88 2.12 -8.42 -8.80
C ALA A 88 3.39 -7.77 -8.22
N PRO A 89 4.51 -8.51 -8.12
CA PRO A 89 5.77 -7.98 -7.62
C PRO A 89 6.32 -6.82 -8.47
N THR A 90 6.08 -6.85 -9.79
CA THR A 90 6.45 -5.79 -10.73
C THR A 90 5.22 -5.17 -11.38
N LEU A 91 5.38 -3.97 -11.97
CA LEU A 91 4.29 -3.32 -12.72
C LEU A 91 3.81 -4.16 -13.91
N GLY A 92 4.72 -4.90 -14.56
CA GLY A 92 4.39 -5.76 -15.69
C GLY A 92 3.53 -6.97 -15.32
N ASP A 93 3.52 -7.35 -14.04
CA ASP A 93 2.71 -8.46 -13.55
C ASP A 93 1.25 -8.07 -13.26
N VAL A 94 0.92 -6.77 -13.31
CA VAL A 94 -0.45 -6.28 -13.09
C VAL A 94 -1.30 -6.62 -14.32
N PRO A 95 -2.40 -7.40 -14.19
CA PRO A 95 -3.20 -7.86 -15.33
C PRO A 95 -3.72 -6.73 -16.24
N LEU A 96 -3.91 -5.55 -15.66
CA LEU A 96 -4.51 -4.36 -16.27
C LEU A 96 -3.52 -3.22 -16.46
N SER A 97 -2.20 -3.49 -16.42
CA SER A 97 -1.14 -2.48 -16.38
C SER A 97 -1.27 -1.38 -17.44
N GLN A 98 -1.71 -1.73 -18.66
CA GLN A 98 -1.88 -0.77 -19.77
C GLN A 98 -3.07 0.20 -19.61
N GLN A 99 -4.03 -0.12 -18.74
CA GLN A 99 -5.23 0.68 -18.51
C GLN A 99 -5.09 1.62 -17.30
N VAL A 100 -4.00 1.47 -16.52
CA VAL A 100 -3.74 2.28 -15.33
C VAL A 100 -3.46 3.72 -15.75
N SER A 101 -4.28 4.67 -15.28
CA SER A 101 -4.10 6.10 -15.54
C SER A 101 -3.24 6.78 -14.49
N SER A 102 -3.25 6.26 -13.25
CA SER A 102 -2.51 6.81 -12.12
C SER A 102 -1.91 5.71 -11.25
N ILE A 103 -0.71 5.94 -10.74
CA ILE A 103 -0.01 5.08 -9.78
C ILE A 103 0.20 5.84 -8.48
N ILE A 104 -0.12 5.18 -7.37
CA ILE A 104 0.30 5.60 -6.04
C ILE A 104 1.19 4.52 -5.45
N ASP A 105 2.45 4.83 -5.24
CA ASP A 105 3.42 3.91 -4.67
C ASP A 105 3.49 4.08 -3.15
N CYS A 106 2.84 3.15 -2.45
CA CYS A 106 2.70 3.10 -1.01
C CYS A 106 3.65 2.09 -0.34
N ARG A 107 4.65 1.57 -1.06
CA ARG A 107 5.59 0.56 -0.52
C ARG A 107 6.49 1.10 0.59
N LEU A 108 6.57 2.43 0.75
CA LEU A 108 7.47 3.12 1.70
C LEU A 108 8.91 2.56 1.59
N ALA A 109 9.36 2.34 0.35
CA ALA A 109 10.51 1.49 0.11
C ALA A 109 11.78 2.12 0.70
N LYS A 110 12.44 1.35 1.56
CA LYS A 110 13.73 1.69 2.15
C LYS A 110 14.90 1.16 1.29
N GLN A 111 14.59 0.86 0.03
CA GLN A 111 15.41 0.17 -0.95
C GLN A 111 15.29 0.90 -2.30
N PRO A 112 16.13 0.60 -3.30
CA PRO A 112 16.01 1.19 -4.64
C PRO A 112 14.59 1.02 -5.19
N LEU A 113 14.01 2.12 -5.64
CA LEU A 113 12.68 2.16 -6.24
C LEU A 113 12.78 1.88 -7.74
N ASP A 114 11.82 1.12 -8.25
CA ASP A 114 11.62 0.86 -9.68
C ASP A 114 10.48 1.72 -10.27
N SER A 115 9.88 2.62 -9.49
CA SER A 115 8.85 3.55 -9.96
C SER A 115 9.48 4.76 -10.65
N THR A 116 8.88 5.20 -11.74
CA THR A 116 9.30 6.36 -12.54
C THR A 116 8.12 7.25 -12.92
N VAL A 117 8.39 8.50 -13.27
CA VAL A 117 7.38 9.43 -13.81
C VAL A 117 6.70 8.95 -15.10
N ASN A 118 7.32 7.99 -15.82
CA ASN A 118 6.79 7.49 -17.09
C ASN A 118 5.84 6.30 -16.92
N ASP A 119 5.65 5.80 -15.70
CA ASP A 119 4.86 4.59 -15.46
C ASP A 119 3.35 4.82 -15.62
N ALA A 120 2.89 6.07 -15.45
CA ALA A 120 1.49 6.47 -15.67
C ALA A 120 1.40 8.00 -15.86
N GLY A 121 0.23 8.50 -16.26
CA GLY A 121 -0.01 9.94 -16.40
C GLY A 121 0.18 10.70 -15.08
N ILE A 122 -0.14 10.07 -13.95
CA ILE A 122 0.14 10.59 -12.61
C ILE A 122 0.81 9.49 -11.78
N VAL A 123 1.98 9.78 -11.21
CA VAL A 123 2.69 8.89 -10.29
C VAL A 123 2.94 9.65 -8.99
N ILE A 124 2.45 9.13 -7.87
CA ILE A 124 2.62 9.72 -6.54
C ILE A 124 3.37 8.72 -5.65
N GLY A 125 4.48 9.16 -5.08
CA GLY A 125 5.21 8.36 -4.09
C GLY A 125 4.79 8.71 -2.67
N LEU A 126 4.73 7.73 -1.78
CA LEU A 126 4.55 7.97 -0.34
C LEU A 126 5.86 7.72 0.39
N GLY A 127 6.28 8.73 1.16
CA GLY A 127 7.34 8.59 2.15
C GLY A 127 8.75 8.49 1.57
N PRO A 128 9.71 7.99 2.37
CA PRO A 128 11.13 8.06 2.08
C PRO A 128 11.49 7.32 0.78
N GLY A 129 12.56 7.80 0.12
CA GLY A 129 13.11 7.19 -1.10
C GLY A 129 12.62 7.83 -2.40
N PHE A 130 11.43 8.44 -2.40
CA PHE A 130 10.91 9.10 -3.59
C PHE A 130 11.48 10.51 -3.79
N ALA A 131 11.80 10.81 -5.05
CA ALA A 131 12.24 12.12 -5.50
C ALA A 131 11.37 12.56 -6.68
N VAL A 132 10.88 13.80 -6.61
CA VAL A 132 10.02 14.39 -7.63
C VAL A 132 10.82 14.61 -8.91
N GLY A 133 10.23 14.26 -10.05
CA GLY A 133 10.85 14.39 -11.38
C GLY A 133 11.73 13.19 -11.77
N THR A 134 12.01 12.28 -10.84
CA THR A 134 12.70 11.01 -11.13
C THR A 134 11.75 9.83 -10.93
N HIS A 135 11.26 9.67 -9.70
CA HIS A 135 10.47 8.50 -9.32
C HIS A 135 8.96 8.75 -9.45
N CYS A 136 8.54 10.02 -9.36
CA CYS A 136 7.12 10.40 -9.26
C CYS A 136 6.93 11.89 -9.59
N HIS A 137 5.68 12.28 -9.85
CA HIS A 137 5.27 13.66 -10.07
C HIS A 137 5.06 14.43 -8.76
N ALA A 138 4.72 13.73 -7.69
CA ALA A 138 4.60 14.29 -6.35
C ALA A 138 4.96 13.25 -5.29
N VAL A 139 5.43 13.73 -4.14
CA VAL A 139 5.69 12.88 -2.96
C VAL A 139 4.82 13.34 -1.80
N VAL A 140 4.15 12.42 -1.12
CA VAL A 140 3.45 12.70 0.13
C VAL A 140 4.35 12.34 1.30
N GLU A 141 4.62 13.31 2.18
CA GLU A 141 5.46 13.10 3.36
C GLU A 141 4.78 12.17 4.37
N THR A 142 5.53 11.20 4.88
CA THR A 142 5.06 10.20 5.86
C THR A 142 5.81 10.25 7.18
N MET A 143 6.88 11.05 7.28
CA MET A 143 7.60 11.27 8.52
C MET A 143 6.68 11.96 9.54
N ARG A 144 6.71 11.48 10.78
CA ARG A 144 5.97 12.11 11.88
C ARG A 144 6.55 13.49 12.14
N GLY A 145 5.70 14.50 12.16
CA GLY A 145 6.09 15.88 12.42
C GLY A 145 5.19 16.85 11.68
N HIS A 146 5.60 18.11 11.63
CA HIS A 146 4.80 19.20 11.06
C HIS A 146 4.53 19.08 9.55
N ARG A 147 5.27 18.20 8.85
CA ARG A 147 5.14 18.00 7.41
C ARG A 147 4.32 16.76 7.05
N LEU A 148 3.90 15.95 8.02
CA LEU A 148 3.14 14.72 7.77
C LEU A 148 1.92 14.99 6.86
N GLY A 149 1.78 14.20 5.79
CA GLY A 149 0.70 14.31 4.81
C GLY A 149 0.87 15.44 3.79
N ARG A 150 1.94 16.23 3.86
CA ARG A 150 2.19 17.31 2.89
C ARG A 150 2.58 16.72 1.53
N ALA A 151 1.90 17.19 0.49
CA ALA A 151 2.30 16.94 -0.89
C ALA A 151 3.47 17.84 -1.30
N LEU A 152 4.54 17.23 -1.79
CA LEU A 152 5.75 17.87 -2.30
C LEU A 152 5.75 17.73 -3.82
N PHE A 153 5.80 18.86 -4.50
CA PHE A 153 5.89 18.95 -5.97
C PHE A 153 7.31 19.28 -6.45
N SER A 154 8.28 19.27 -5.54
CA SER A 154 9.72 19.37 -5.81
C SER A 154 10.50 18.75 -4.65
N GLY A 155 11.74 18.35 -4.90
CA GLY A 155 12.60 17.72 -3.90
C GLY A 155 12.22 16.25 -3.62
N MET A 156 12.41 15.82 -2.38
CA MET A 156 12.19 14.44 -1.93
C MET A 156 11.57 14.41 -0.53
N ALA A 157 10.97 13.29 -0.15
CA ALA A 157 10.55 13.07 1.23
C ALA A 157 11.74 13.03 2.20
N GLU A 158 11.46 13.27 3.47
CA GLU A 158 12.43 13.07 4.52
C GLU A 158 12.97 11.63 4.53
N PRO A 159 14.29 11.44 4.74
CA PRO A 159 14.90 10.12 4.71
C PRO A 159 14.38 9.25 5.86
N ASN A 160 14.33 7.94 5.63
CA ASN A 160 14.02 6.99 6.68
C ASN A 160 15.09 7.05 7.79
N THR A 161 14.69 7.42 9.01
CA THR A 161 15.58 7.53 10.17
C THR A 161 16.09 6.17 10.66
N GLY A 162 15.42 5.07 10.31
CA GLY A 162 15.75 3.73 10.79
C GLY A 162 15.38 3.46 12.25
N SER A 163 15.06 4.49 13.02
CA SER A 163 14.63 4.40 14.42
C SER A 163 13.10 4.31 14.51
N PRO A 164 12.55 3.32 15.26
CA PRO A 164 11.13 3.30 15.58
C PRO A 164 10.69 4.59 16.28
N GLY A 165 9.49 5.07 15.97
CA GLY A 165 8.92 6.22 16.66
C GLY A 165 8.75 5.95 18.15
N GLU A 166 9.10 6.94 18.96
CA GLU A 166 8.93 6.88 20.41
C GLU A 166 7.45 6.88 20.79
N ILE A 167 7.06 5.99 21.71
CA ILE A 167 5.75 6.01 22.37
C ILE A 167 6.02 5.82 23.85
N GLU A 168 5.51 6.75 24.68
CA GLU A 168 5.69 6.75 26.13
C GLU A 168 7.16 6.60 26.57
N GLY A 169 8.09 7.31 25.91
CA GLY A 169 9.52 7.27 26.24
C GLY A 169 10.28 6.06 25.68
N LYS A 170 9.61 5.14 24.98
CA LYS A 170 10.22 3.90 24.47
C LYS A 170 10.22 3.86 22.95
N SER A 171 11.39 3.55 22.36
CA SER A 171 11.60 3.42 20.91
C SER A 171 11.95 1.98 20.49
N ALA A 172 13.23 1.66 20.33
CA ALA A 172 13.72 0.36 19.86
C ALA A 172 13.35 -0.80 20.79
N GLU A 173 13.23 -0.55 22.08
CA GLU A 173 12.83 -1.52 23.11
C GLU A 173 11.46 -2.16 22.85
N ARG A 174 10.62 -1.52 22.02
CA ARG A 174 9.29 -2.01 21.67
C ARG A 174 9.28 -2.97 20.48
N VAL A 175 10.45 -3.29 19.92
CA VAL A 175 10.58 -4.14 18.75
C VAL A 175 11.40 -5.38 19.09
N ILE A 176 10.77 -6.55 18.98
CA ILE A 176 11.46 -7.83 19.05
C ILE A 176 11.85 -8.25 17.63
N ARG A 177 13.08 -8.74 17.47
CA ARG A 177 13.59 -9.29 16.21
C ARG A 177 13.80 -10.79 16.36
N ALA A 178 13.41 -11.55 15.34
CA ALA A 178 13.71 -12.97 15.31
C ALA A 178 15.24 -13.18 15.26
N PRO A 179 15.80 -14.13 16.03
CA PRO A 179 17.24 -14.37 16.06
C PRO A 179 17.77 -15.02 14.76
N ARG A 180 16.87 -15.56 13.91
CA ARG A 180 17.17 -16.18 12.61
C ARG A 180 15.95 -16.15 11.69
N ALA A 181 16.17 -16.44 10.41
CA ALA A 181 15.09 -16.67 9.46
C ALA A 181 14.29 -17.94 9.80
N GLY A 182 12.98 -17.94 9.51
CA GLY A 182 12.09 -19.06 9.77
C GLY A 182 10.64 -18.74 9.42
N ARG A 183 9.76 -19.71 9.62
CA ARG A 183 8.31 -19.53 9.52
C ARG A 183 7.75 -19.15 10.89
N ILE A 184 6.76 -18.26 10.89
CA ILE A 184 5.96 -17.94 12.07
C ILE A 184 4.61 -18.60 11.86
N ASP A 185 4.23 -19.46 12.79
CA ASP A 185 2.91 -20.06 12.87
C ASP A 185 2.19 -19.45 14.08
N TRP A 186 0.94 -19.05 13.90
CA TRP A 186 0.14 -18.40 14.93
C TRP A 186 -0.74 -19.46 15.60
N SER A 187 -0.64 -19.58 16.92
CA SER A 187 -1.52 -20.46 17.72
C SER A 187 -2.76 -19.75 18.27
N SER A 188 -2.80 -18.42 18.12
CA SER A 188 -3.86 -17.54 18.64
C SER A 188 -3.99 -16.31 17.75
N GLU A 189 -5.16 -15.70 17.75
CA GLU A 189 -5.48 -14.49 17.01
C GLU A 189 -5.30 -13.22 17.86
N ILE A 190 -5.25 -12.06 17.19
CA ILE A 190 -5.17 -10.77 17.89
C ILE A 190 -6.49 -10.54 18.62
N GLY A 191 -6.42 -10.44 19.95
CA GLY A 191 -7.59 -10.27 20.81
C GLY A 191 -7.98 -11.53 21.57
N ASP A 192 -7.37 -12.68 21.24
CA ASP A 192 -7.56 -13.90 22.02
C ASP A 192 -7.00 -13.75 23.44
N TRP A 193 -7.72 -14.33 24.40
CA TRP A 193 -7.18 -14.57 25.72
C TRP A 193 -6.19 -15.73 25.65
N VAL A 194 -4.97 -15.50 26.14
CA VAL A 194 -3.90 -16.50 26.20
C VAL A 194 -3.51 -16.75 27.65
N GLU A 195 -3.35 -18.02 28.02
CA GLU A 195 -2.85 -18.49 29.33
C GLU A 195 -1.38 -18.93 29.25
#